data_AF-A0A2M7BW32-F1
#
_entry.id   AF-A0A2M7BW32-F1
#
_cell.length_a   1.000
_cell.length_b   1.000
_cell.length_c   1.000
_cell.angle_alpha   90.00
_cell.angle_beta   90.00
_cell.angle_gamma   90.00
#
_symmetry.space_group_name_H-M   'P 1'
#
loop_
_entity.id
_entity.type
_entity.pdbx_description
1 polymer ?
#
loop_
_entity_poly.entity_id
_entity_poly.type
_entity_poly.pdbx_seq_one_letter_code
_entity_poly.pdbx_strand_id
1 'polypeptide(L)' 'MNLTDTLKNISNVVENDLNLTEELREDIINLIAEVNVDPTPANLRVLSTVLEKLKDSTKYLSALKTFSSLESTNLST' A
#
# COMPACT_ATOMS: atom_id res chain seq x y z
N MET A 1 -9.85 9.47 6.30
CA MET A 1 -9.36 8.08 6.46
C MET A 1 -7.94 8.18 7.00
N ASN A 2 -7.59 7.48 8.08
CA ASN A 2 -6.22 7.48 8.59
C ASN A 2 -5.36 6.43 7.85
N LEU A 3 -4.04 6.41 8.09
CA LEU A 3 -3.12 5.48 7.42
C LEU A 3 -3.49 4.02 7.69
N THR A 4 -3.79 3.67 8.94
CA THR A 4 -4.15 2.30 9.34
C THR A 4 -5.40 1.79 8.62
N ASP A 5 -6.44 2.61 8.51
CA ASP A 5 -7.66 2.27 7.76
C ASP A 5 -7.37 2.07 6.27
N THR A 6 -6.44 2.88 5.73
CA THR A 6 -6.01 2.79 4.33
C THR A 6 -5.27 1.48 4.08
N LEU A 7 -4.30 1.13 4.93
CA LEU A 7 -3.55 -0.12 4.85
C LEU A 7 -4.46 -1.34 5.00
N LYS A 8 -5.41 -1.31 5.94
CA LYS A 8 -6.41 -2.37 6.11
C LYS A 8 -7.27 -2.56 4.86
N ASN A 9 -7.70 -1.47 4.22
CA ASN A 9 -8.48 -1.54 3.00
C ASN A 9 -7.67 -2.16 1.84
N ILE A 10 -6.38 -1.78 1.70
CA ILE A 10 -5.49 -2.38 0.69
C ILE A 10 -5.32 -3.88 0.97
N SER A 11 -5.07 -4.26 2.22
CA SER A 11 -4.94 -5.66 2.65
C SER A 11 -6.14 -6.48 2.19
N ASN A 12 -7.35 -5.98 2.45
CA ASN A 12 -8.58 -6.65 2.03
C ASN A 12 -8.68 -6.77 0.49
N VAL A 13 -8.30 -5.73 -0.26
CA VAL A 13 -8.34 -5.78 -1.73
C VAL A 13 -7.35 -6.82 -2.26
N VAL A 14 -6.14 -6.86 -1.71
CA VAL A 14 -5.08 -7.82 -2.09
C VAL A 14 -5.50 -9.25 -1.74
N GLU A 15 -6.04 -9.48 -0.54
CA GLU A 15 -6.54 -10.79 -0.09
C GLU A 15 -7.61 -11.37 -1.01
N ASN A 16 -8.42 -10.52 -1.63
CA ASN A 16 -9.54 -10.93 -2.47
C ASN A 16 -9.22 -10.85 -3.98
N ASP A 17 -8.01 -10.43 -4.39
CA ASP A 17 -7.64 -10.37 -5.81
C ASP A 17 -7.22 -11.75 -6.34
N LEU A 18 -8.16 -12.41 -7.03
CA LEU A 18 -7.96 -13.73 -7.65
C LEU A 18 -6.96 -13.70 -8.82
N ASN A 19 -6.54 -12.53 -9.30
CA ASN A 19 -5.55 -12.42 -10.37
C ASN A 19 -4.10 -12.46 -9.85
N LEU A 20 -3.90 -12.39 -8.53
CA LEU A 20 -2.60 -12.54 -7.90
C LEU A 20 -2.31 -14.01 -7.59
N THR A 21 -1.06 -14.42 -7.79
CA THR A 21 -0.57 -15.69 -7.25
C THR A 21 -0.60 -15.65 -5.72
N GLU A 22 -0.69 -16.82 -5.09
CA GLU A 22 -0.66 -16.93 -3.63
C GLU A 22 0.60 -16.31 -3.03
N GLU A 23 1.76 -16.61 -3.62
CA GLU A 23 3.06 -16.03 -3.24
C GLU A 23 3.06 -14.49 -3.32
N LEU A 24 2.63 -13.92 -4.45
CA LEU A 24 2.61 -12.46 -4.62
C LEU A 24 1.62 -11.79 -3.65
N ARG A 25 0.49 -12.45 -3.37
CA ARG A 25 -0.48 -11.97 -2.39
C ARG A 25 0.13 -11.93 -0.99
N GLU A 26 0.78 -13.01 -0.56
CA GLU A 26 1.43 -13.10 0.74
C GLU A 26 2.53 -12.05 0.89
N ASP A 27 3.37 -11.86 -0.13
CA ASP A 27 4.42 -10.85 -0.15
C ASP A 27 3.88 -9.42 0.03
N ILE A 28 2.79 -9.09 -0.66
CA ILE A 28 2.17 -7.76 -0.54
C ILE A 28 1.54 -7.58 0.85
N ILE A 29 0.91 -8.61 1.41
CA ILE A 29 0.34 -8.56 2.77
C ILE A 29 1.44 -8.34 3.81
N ASN A 30 2.57 -9.04 3.67
CA ASN A 30 3.74 -8.85 4.52
C ASN A 30 4.29 -7.42 4.42
N LEU A 31 4.40 -6.87 3.20
CA LEU A 31 4.82 -5.48 2.99
C LEU A 31 3.85 -4.47 3.64
N ILE A 32 2.54 -4.70 3.55
CA ILE A 32 1.53 -3.87 4.21
C ILE A 32 1.68 -3.93 5.74
N ALA A 33 1.95 -5.11 6.30
CA ALA A 33 2.19 -5.29 7.72
C ALA A 33 3.46 -4.55 8.18
N GLU A 34 4.55 -4.64 7.43
CA GLU A 34 5.79 -3.90 7.70
C GLU A 34 5.56 -2.39 7.69
N VAL A 35 4.86 -1.88 6.68
CA VAL A 35 4.51 -0.44 6.57
C VAL A 35 3.60 0.00 7.71
N ASN A 36 2.70 -0.85 8.19
CA ASN A 36 1.84 -0.54 9.32
C ASN A 36 2.61 -0.46 10.65
N VAL A 37 3.69 -1.25 10.79
CA VAL A 37 4.58 -1.21 11.96
C VAL A 37 5.51 0.00 11.88
N ASP A 38 6.07 0.28 10.71
CA ASP A 38 7.03 1.37 10.49
C ASP A 38 6.66 2.21 9.25
N PRO A 39 5.77 3.20 9.40
CA PRO A 39 5.23 3.98 8.28
C PRO A 39 6.17 5.10 7.83
N THR A 40 7.45 4.79 7.62
CA THR A 40 8.41 5.76 7.08
C THR A 40 8.04 6.14 5.64
N PRO A 41 8.42 7.35 5.17
CA PRO A 41 8.25 7.72 3.76
C PRO A 41 8.87 6.71 2.79
N ALA A 42 9.98 6.08 3.17
CA ALA A 42 10.62 5.04 2.35
C ALA A 42 9.73 3.81 2.21
N ASN A 43 9.19 3.29 3.32
CA ASN A 43 8.32 2.11 3.31
C ASN A 43 7.01 2.39 2.55
N LEU A 44 6.42 3.57 2.74
CA LEU A 44 5.23 4.01 1.99
C LEU A 44 5.49 4.11 0.48
N ARG A 45 6.69 4.56 0.08
CA ARG A 45 7.10 4.63 -1.34
C ARG A 45 7.29 3.24 -1.95
N VAL A 46 7.89 2.31 -1.21
CA VAL A 46 8.04 0.92 -1.66
C VAL A 46 6.67 0.30 -1.89
N LEU A 47 5.76 0.41 -0.93
CA LEU A 47 4.38 -0.08 -1.07
C LEU A 47 3.66 0.56 -2.25
N SER A 48 3.76 1.88 -2.41
CA SER A 48 3.17 2.58 -3.55
C SER A 48 3.70 2.05 -4.89
N THR A 49 5.02 1.86 -5.00
CA THR A 49 5.67 1.35 -6.20
C THR A 49 5.21 -0.07 -6.54
N VAL A 50 5.06 -0.93 -5.53
CA VAL A 50 4.54 -2.30 -5.72
C VAL A 50 3.10 -2.24 -6.22
N LEU A 51 2.23 -1.47 -5.57
CA LEU A 51 0.83 -1.34 -5.96
C LEU A 51 0.64 -0.74 -7.36
N GLU A 52 1.51 0.18 -7.80
CA GLU A 52 1.50 0.73 -9.16
C GLU A 52 1.89 -0.30 -10.23
N LYS A 53 2.82 -1.21 -9.90
CA LYS A 53 3.27 -2.27 -10.82
C LYS A 53 2.27 -3.40 -10.96
N LEU A 54 1.33 -3.55 -10.03
CA LEU A 54 0.20 -4.46 -10.18
C LEU A 54 -0.66 -3.95 -11.34
N LYS A 55 -0.94 -4.84 -12.31
CA LYS A 55 -1.59 -4.55 -13.60
C LYS A 55 -2.93 -3.80 -13.52
N ASP A 56 -3.51 -3.63 -12.34
CA ASP A 56 -4.82 -3.04 -12.11
C ASP A 56 -4.77 -1.92 -11.05
N SER A 57 -3.98 -0.89 -11.35
CA SER A 57 -3.75 0.28 -10.49
C SER A 57 -5.02 1.04 -10.10
N THR A 58 -6.13 0.83 -10.82
CA THR A 58 -7.44 1.42 -10.50
C THR A 58 -8.00 0.94 -9.17
N LYS A 59 -7.71 -0.31 -8.76
CA LYS A 59 -8.15 -0.85 -7.46
C LYS A 59 -7.40 -0.23 -6.28
N TYR A 60 -6.18 0.27 -6.52
CA TYR A 60 -5.27 0.80 -5.50
C TYR A 60 -5.14 2.33 -5.53
N LEU A 61 -5.80 2.99 -6.47
CA LEU A 61 -5.64 4.41 -6.77
C LEU A 61 -5.96 5.33 -5.57
N SER A 62 -6.94 4.97 -4.75
CA SER A 62 -7.29 5.69 -3.52
C SER A 62 -6.21 5.58 -2.44
N ALA A 63 -5.53 4.44 -2.36
CA ALA A 63 -4.40 4.25 -1.45
C ALA A 63 -3.16 5.03 -1.91
N LEU A 64 -2.85 4.97 -3.21
CA LEU A 64 -1.72 5.70 -3.81
C LEU A 64 -1.82 7.22 -3.58
N LYS A 65 -3.03 7.80 -3.74
CA LYS A 65 -3.26 9.22 -3.44
C LYS A 65 -3.02 9.57 -1.98
N THR A 66 -3.33 8.65 -1.07
CA THR A 66 -3.14 8.85 0.38
C THR A 66 -1.65 8.82 0.74
N PHE A 67 -0.88 7.88 0.17
CA PHE A 67 0.55 7.79 0.40
C PHE A 67 1.32 9.00 -0.13
N SER A 68 0.99 9.47 -1.34
CA SER A 68 1.59 10.69 -1.90
C SER A 68 1.36 11.93 -1.01
N SER A 69 0.17 12.04 -0.40
CA SER A 69 -0.12 13.09 0.57
C SER A 69 0.72 12.96 1.84
N LEU A 70 0.90 11.74 2.36
CA LEU A 70 1.65 11.46 3.59
C LEU A 70 3.16 11.69 3.42
N GLU A 71 3.72 11.29 2.28
CA GLU A 71 5.11 11.60 1.90
C GLU A 71 5.36 13.11 1.89
N SER A 72 4.43 13.90 1.34
CA SER A 72 4.57 15.36 1.22
C SER A 72 4.56 16.07 2.58
N THR A 73 3.80 15.57 3.56
CA THR A 73 3.77 16.10 4.93
C THR A 73 5.03 15.83 5.73
N ASN A 74 5.71 14.70 5.52
CA ASN A 74 6.95 14.36 6.25
C ASN A 74 8.22 14.96 5.65
N LEU A 75 8.16 15.53 4.44
CA LEU A 75 9.26 16.29 3.82
C LEU A 75 9.25 17.78 4.20
N SER A 76 8.20 18.25 4.89
CA SER A 76 7.99 19.68 5.21
C SER A 76 8.29 20.02 6.68
N THR A 77 8.85 19.09 7.46
CA THR A 77 9.25 19.25 8.87
C THR A 77 10.73 18.94 9.02
#